data_AF-A0A0F9HSJ7-F1
#
_entry.id   AF-A0A0F9HSJ7-F1
#
_cell.length_a   1.000
_cell.length_b   1.000
_cell.length_c   1.000
_cell.angle_alpha   90.00
_cell.angle_beta   90.00
_cell.angle_gamma   90.00
#
_symmetry.space_group_name_H-M   'P 1'
#
loop_
_entity.id
_entity.type
_entity.pdbx_description
1 polymer ?
#
loop_
_entity_poly.entity_id
_entity_poly.type
_entity_poly.pdbx_seq_one_letter_code
_entity_poly.pdbx_strand_id
1 'polypeptide(L)'
;MVEHRTYIYHTDHLSDRQLYEELWDETLDESFPDMLTVSAEGGYFIDMLGSGSQEDTHLHMKYYTDEEERRQWIEEFPEDNLPPRVAPPYDRDRLLPEMPEGF
;
A
#
# COMPACT_ATOMS: atom_id res chain seq x y z
N MET A 1 -23.54 10.89 13.18
CA MET A 1 -22.30 10.13 13.42
C MET A 1 -21.45 10.35 12.19
N VAL A 2 -20.20 10.78 12.35
CA VAL A 2 -19.24 10.81 11.24
C VAL A 2 -18.77 9.38 11.04
N GLU A 3 -18.87 8.85 9.82
CA GLU A 3 -18.37 7.52 9.49
C GLU A 3 -16.88 7.66 9.18
N HIS A 4 -16.02 6.96 9.94
CA HIS A 4 -14.60 6.89 9.67
C HIS A 4 -14.34 5.69 8.77
N ARG A 5 -13.80 5.94 7.57
CA ARG A 5 -13.48 4.88 6.61
C ARG A 5 -11.97 4.74 6.50
N THR A 6 -11.48 3.55 6.81
CA THR A 6 -10.08 3.18 6.59
C THR A 6 -10.03 2.11 5.52
N TYR A 7 -9.13 2.30 4.56
CA TYR A 7 -8.88 1.42 3.44
C TYR A 7 -7.44 0.94 3.53
N ILE A 8 -7.23 -0.35 3.35
CA ILE A 8 -5.89 -0.95 3.22
C ILE A 8 -5.69 -1.34 1.76
N TYR A 9 -4.46 -1.24 1.25
CA TYR A 9 -4.12 -1.63 -0.12
C TYR A 9 -2.69 -2.17 -0.22
N HIS A 10 -2.32 -2.71 -1.38
CA HIS A 10 -1.06 -3.43 -1.64
C HIS A 10 -0.81 -4.60 -0.68
N THR A 11 -1.79 -5.49 -0.59
CA THR A 11 -1.80 -6.49 0.47
C THR A 11 -1.46 -7.89 -0.03
N ASP A 12 -1.55 -8.11 -1.34
CA ASP A 12 -1.34 -9.40 -2.00
C ASP A 12 0.06 -10.02 -1.84
N HIS A 13 1.06 -9.24 -1.41
CA HIS A 13 2.40 -9.74 -1.15
C HIS A 13 2.56 -10.45 0.21
N LEU A 14 1.59 -10.28 1.12
CA LEU A 14 1.58 -10.86 2.46
C LEU A 14 0.69 -12.11 2.51
N SER A 15 1.18 -13.16 3.16
CA SER A 15 0.29 -14.26 3.60
C SER A 15 -0.71 -13.78 4.64
N ASP A 16 -1.81 -14.51 4.83
CA ASP A 16 -2.80 -14.20 5.87
C ASP A 16 -2.14 -13.95 7.22
N ARG A 17 -1.22 -14.83 7.62
CA ARG A 17 -0.51 -14.70 8.90
C ARG A 17 0.29 -13.40 8.98
N GLN A 18 1.08 -13.09 7.94
CA GLN A 18 1.90 -11.88 7.91
C GLN A 18 1.04 -10.62 7.90
N LEU A 19 -0.06 -10.64 7.16
CA LEU A 19 -1.03 -9.54 7.17
C LEU A 19 -1.58 -9.30 8.58
N TYR A 20 -2.01 -10.36 9.28
CA TYR A 20 -2.54 -10.20 10.63
C TYR A 20 -1.47 -9.76 11.63
N GLU A 21 -0.23 -10.22 11.49
CA GLU A 21 0.90 -9.77 12.31
C GLU A 21 1.16 -8.27 12.08
N GLU A 22 1.27 -7.82 10.83
CA GLU A 22 1.45 -6.41 10.46
C GLU A 22 0.31 -5.53 10.99
N LEU A 23 -0.94 -5.95 10.77
CA LEU A 23 -2.10 -5.20 11.23
C LEU A 23 -2.13 -5.08 12.75
N TRP A 24 -1.81 -6.16 13.46
CA TRP A 24 -1.93 -6.21 14.92
C TRP A 24 -0.77 -5.49 15.62
N ASP A 25 0.45 -5.71 15.16
CA ASP A 25 1.66 -5.22 15.84
C ASP A 25 1.98 -3.76 15.48
N GLU A 26 1.68 -3.34 14.25
CA GLU A 26 2.11 -2.03 13.73
C GLU A 26 0.93 -1.13 13.35
N THR A 27 -0.04 -1.62 12.58
CA THR A 27 -1.04 -0.74 11.93
C THR A 27 -2.20 -0.32 12.83
N LEU A 28 -2.80 -1.25 13.59
CA LEU A 28 -4.04 -0.98 14.33
C LEU A 28 -3.82 -0.23 15.65
N ASP A 29 -2.63 -0.34 16.23
CA ASP A 29 -2.26 0.35 17.47
C ASP A 29 -1.56 1.70 17.19
N GLU A 30 -1.31 2.03 15.92
CA GLU A 30 -0.77 3.33 15.53
C GLU A 30 -1.78 4.43 15.93
N SER A 31 -1.31 5.39 16.71
CA SER A 31 -2.12 6.54 17.10
C SER A 31 -2.32 7.44 15.89
N PHE A 32 -3.39 7.22 15.12
CA PHE A 32 -3.80 8.15 14.09
C PHE A 32 -4.14 9.48 14.79
N PRO A 33 -3.44 10.59 14.48
CA PRO A 33 -3.83 11.89 15.01
C PRO A 33 -5.30 12.10 14.65
N ASP A 34 -6.06 12.76 15.52
CA ASP A 34 -7.46 13.14 15.29
C ASP A 34 -7.57 13.98 13.98
N MET A 35 -7.53 13.32 12.83
CA MET A 35 -7.81 13.83 11.49
C MET A 35 -9.32 14.09 11.35
N LEU A 36 -10.02 14.21 12.48
CA LEU A 36 -11.44 14.52 12.65
C LEU A 36 -11.88 15.84 12.01
N THR A 37 -10.97 16.59 11.36
CA THR A 37 -11.27 17.84 10.66
C THR A 37 -11.09 17.79 9.14
N VAL A 38 -10.56 16.71 8.56
CA VAL A 38 -10.28 16.64 7.11
C VAL A 38 -11.43 15.95 6.36
N SER A 39 -12.55 16.66 6.28
CA SER A 39 -13.74 16.36 5.47
C SER A 39 -14.57 15.12 5.85
N ALA A 40 -15.90 15.27 5.76
CA ALA A 40 -16.86 14.18 5.97
C ALA A 40 -16.85 13.11 4.86
N GLU A 41 -16.01 13.27 3.84
CA GLU A 41 -15.92 12.43 2.63
C GLU A 41 -14.54 11.75 2.49
N GLY A 42 -13.55 12.16 3.29
CA GLY A 42 -12.19 11.63 3.22
C GLY A 42 -12.07 10.26 3.87
N GLY A 43 -11.46 9.31 3.15
CA GLY A 43 -11.01 8.03 3.68
C GLY A 43 -9.55 8.11 4.15
N TYR A 44 -9.19 7.31 5.15
CA TYR A 44 -7.79 7.07 5.50
C TYR A 44 -7.28 5.87 4.71
N PHE A 45 -6.10 5.99 4.11
CA PHE A 45 -5.51 4.96 3.25
C PHE A 45 -4.20 4.48 3.85
N ILE A 46 -4.09 3.18 4.00
CA ILE A 46 -2.92 2.51 4.58
C ILE A 46 -2.30 1.64 3.50
N ASP A 47 -1.09 2.00 3.10
CA ASP A 47 -0.26 1.18 2.24
C ASP A 47 0.36 0.05 3.06
N MET A 48 0.03 -1.21 2.74
CA MET A 48 0.63 -2.34 3.45
C MET A 48 2.06 -2.66 3.00
N LEU A 49 2.64 -1.86 2.09
CA LEU A 49 4.07 -1.91 1.77
C LEU A 49 4.95 -1.25 2.85
N GLY A 50 4.41 -0.30 3.62
CA GLY A 50 5.15 0.44 4.64
C GLY A 50 5.18 1.96 4.42
N SER A 51 6.16 2.63 5.04
CA SER A 51 6.26 4.10 5.11
C SER A 51 7.12 4.73 4.00
N GLY A 52 7.45 4.00 2.95
CA GLY A 52 8.23 4.48 1.80
C GLY A 52 9.74 4.27 1.92
N SER A 53 10.16 3.21 2.60
CA SER A 53 11.58 2.79 2.63
C SER A 53 12.06 2.31 1.25
N GLN A 54 13.38 2.08 1.11
CA GLN A 54 13.92 1.46 -0.11
C GLN A 54 13.39 0.02 -0.29
N GLU A 55 13.17 -0.70 0.81
CA GLU A 55 12.60 -2.05 0.76
C GLU A 55 11.16 -2.02 0.28
N ASP A 56 10.35 -1.08 0.78
CA ASP A 56 8.96 -0.87 0.38
C ASP A 56 8.88 -0.51 -1.11
N THR A 57 9.79 0.36 -1.56
CA THR A 57 9.95 0.71 -2.98
C THR A 57 10.28 -0.52 -3.83
N HIS A 58 11.21 -1.37 -3.37
CA HIS A 58 11.56 -2.60 -4.07
C HIS A 58 10.40 -3.60 -4.09
N LEU A 59 9.60 -3.69 -3.02
CA LEU A 59 8.38 -4.48 -2.97
C LEU A 59 7.33 -3.96 -3.95
N HIS A 60 7.12 -2.64 -4.00
CA HIS A 60 6.26 -1.97 -4.97
C HIS A 60 6.68 -2.33 -6.41
N MET A 61 7.96 -2.13 -6.71
CA MET A 61 8.54 -2.41 -8.02
C MET A 61 8.48 -3.89 -8.40
N LYS A 62 8.49 -4.78 -7.42
CA LYS A 62 8.40 -6.22 -7.64
C LYS A 62 6.97 -6.65 -7.96
N TYR A 63 5.97 -6.18 -7.21
CA TYR A 63 4.63 -6.77 -7.23
C TYR A 63 3.55 -5.89 -7.89
N TYR A 64 3.64 -4.57 -7.78
CA TYR A 64 2.49 -3.67 -8.03
C TYR A 64 2.66 -2.76 -9.23
N THR A 65 3.88 -2.63 -9.75
CA THR A 65 4.16 -1.73 -10.86
C THR A 65 3.94 -2.37 -12.24
N ASP A 66 3.66 -1.54 -13.24
CA ASP A 66 3.67 -1.94 -14.64
C ASP A 66 5.03 -1.73 -15.37
N GLU A 67 5.08 -2.03 -16.66
CA GLU A 67 6.32 -1.85 -17.45
C GLU A 67 6.65 -0.37 -17.71
N GLU A 68 5.64 0.49 -17.77
CA GLU A 68 5.79 1.91 -18.02
C GLU A 68 6.41 2.60 -16.80
N GLU A 69 5.82 2.40 -15.63
CA GLU A 69 6.31 2.90 -14.35
C GLU A 69 7.74 2.44 -14.05
N ARG A 70 8.06 1.16 -14.30
CA ARG A 70 9.44 0.67 -14.16
C ARG A 70 10.42 1.34 -15.10
N ARG A 71 10.01 1.61 -16.34
CA ARG A 71 10.87 2.30 -17.30
C ARG A 71 11.15 3.72 -16.84
N GLN A 72 10.13 4.43 -16.36
CA GLN A 72 10.26 5.77 -15.81
C GLN A 72 11.19 5.77 -14.58
N TRP A 73 11.04 4.80 -13.68
CA TRP A 73 11.93 4.67 -12.52
C TRP A 73 13.39 4.48 -12.90
N ILE A 74 13.68 3.60 -13.88
CA ILE A 74 15.07 3.36 -14.33
C ILE A 74 15.65 4.60 -15.03
N GLU A 75 14.82 5.38 -15.73
CA GLU A 75 15.25 6.64 -16.34
C GLU A 75 15.64 7.68 -15.28
N GLU A 76 14.88 7.76 -14.19
CA GLU A 76 15.12 8.69 -13.09
C GLU A 76 16.25 8.24 -12.14
N PHE A 77 16.36 6.93 -11.89
CA PHE A 77 17.29 6.31 -10.95
C PHE A 77 18.08 5.16 -11.61
N PRO A 78 18.96 5.45 -12.58
CA PRO A 78 19.65 4.43 -13.38
C PRO A 78 20.62 3.54 -12.58
N GLU A 79 21.05 3.98 -11.39
CA GLU A 79 21.87 3.21 -10.47
C GLU A 79 21.09 2.20 -9.62
N ASP A 80 19.77 2.32 -9.55
CA ASP A 80 18.95 1.44 -8.72
C ASP A 80 18.77 0.07 -9.40
N ASN A 81 19.05 -0.99 -8.65
CA ASN A 81 18.97 -2.35 -9.16
C ASN A 81 17.58 -2.91 -8.86
N LEU A 82 16.63 -2.61 -9.72
CA LEU A 82 15.25 -3.05 -9.52
C LEU A 82 15.15 -4.58 -9.51
N PRO A 83 14.39 -5.17 -8.56
CA PRO A 83 14.09 -6.59 -8.60
C PRO A 83 13.27 -6.92 -9.86
N PRO A 84 13.33 -8.18 -10.34
CA PRO A 84 12.43 -8.62 -11.42
C PRO A 84 10.98 -8.51 -10.95
N ARG A 85 10.09 -8.15 -11.87
CA ARG A 85 8.65 -8.14 -11.59
C ARG A 85 8.14 -9.57 -11.40
N VAL A 86 7.28 -9.77 -10.41
CA VAL A 86 6.65 -11.04 -10.08
C VAL A 86 5.18 -10.79 -9.75
N ALA A 87 4.28 -11.68 -10.13
CA ALA A 87 2.90 -11.62 -9.65
C ALA A 87 2.90 -11.83 -8.12
N PRO A 88 2.10 -11.06 -7.35
CA PRO A 88 2.01 -11.31 -5.93
C PRO A 88 1.42 -12.72 -5.65
N PRO A 89 1.78 -13.33 -4.51
CA PRO A 89 1.37 -14.69 -4.16
C PRO A 89 -0.13 -14.86 -3.89
N TYR A 90 -0.85 -13.77 -3.62
CA TYR A 90 -2.29 -13.76 -3.34
C TYR A 90 -3.05 -12.80 -4.27
N ASP A 91 -4.38 -12.83 -4.22
CA ASP A 91 -5.30 -12.08 -5.10
C ASP A 91 -6.50 -11.58 -4.26
N ARG A 92 -6.18 -10.87 -3.18
CA ARG A 92 -7.09 -10.31 -2.20
C ARG A 92 -7.41 -8.85 -2.52
N ASP A 93 -6.48 -8.09 -3.09
CA ASP A 93 -6.66 -6.66 -3.36
C ASP A 93 -7.89 -6.39 -4.24
N ARG A 94 -8.22 -7.29 -5.20
CA ARG A 94 -9.45 -7.16 -6.03
C ARG A 94 -10.77 -7.31 -5.26
N LEU A 95 -10.73 -7.83 -4.04
CA LEU A 95 -11.89 -8.02 -3.18
C LEU A 95 -12.01 -6.92 -2.13
N LEU A 96 -10.97 -6.09 -1.97
CA LEU A 96 -10.99 -4.99 -1.03
C LEU A 96 -11.90 -3.88 -1.56
N PRO A 97 -12.51 -3.08 -0.66
CA PRO A 97 -13.27 -1.92 -1.06
C PRO A 97 -12.40 -0.98 -1.91
N GLU A 98 -12.88 -0.66 -3.11
CA GLU A 98 -12.18 0.28 -3.98
C GLU A 98 -12.19 1.69 -3.38
N MET A 99 -11.08 2.39 -3.60
CA MET A 99 -10.96 3.80 -3.29
C MET A 99 -11.95 4.60 -4.16
N PRO A 100 -12.73 5.54 -3.59
CA PRO A 100 -13.51 6.48 -4.40
C PRO A 100 -12.58 7.29 -5.30
N GLU A 101 -12.92 7.40 -6.60
CA GLU A 101 -12.11 8.15 -7.56
C GLU A 101 -11.87 9.61 -7.08
N GLY A 102 -10.62 10.10 -7.18
CA GLY A 102 -10.27 11.51 -6.97
C GLY A 102 -9.38 11.83 -5.75
N PHE A 103 -8.79 10.83 -5.11
CA PHE A 103 -7.79 10.99 -4.04
C PHE A 103 -6.45 10.38 -4.43
#